data_AF-A0A1G4V4N8-F1
#
_entry.id   AF-A0A1G4V4N8-F1
#
_cell.length_a   1.000
_cell.length_b   1.000
_cell.length_c   1.000
_cell.angle_alpha   90.00
_cell.angle_beta   90.00
_cell.angle_gamma   90.00
#
_symmetry.space_group_name_H-M   'P 1'
#
loop_
_entity.id
_entity.type
_entity.pdbx_description
1 polymer ?
#
loop_
_entity_poly.entity_id
_entity_poly.type
_entity_poly.pdbx_seq_one_letter_code
_entity_poly.pdbx_strand_id
1 'polypeptide(L)'
;MVPDLDAALDDWVRLGVGPWFVIRGLAQRVTYRGEPCEVTLSLAPANSGDLQIELIAQHGDTPSIFTEFLGASGSAGGCHQLAYWTEDFDATMAGIAEGWDGIDPIRELGG
;
A
#
# COMPACT_ATOMS: atom_id res chain seq x y z
N MET A 1 -2.49 4.84 -1.86
CA MET A 1 -2.37 5.77 -0.73
C MET A 1 -3.42 6.85 -0.83
N VAL A 2 -4.06 7.18 0.29
CA VAL A 2 -5.05 8.26 0.40
C VAL A 2 -4.73 9.15 1.61
N PRO A 3 -5.00 10.46 1.54
CA PRO A 3 -4.75 11.38 2.66
C PRO A 3 -5.75 11.20 3.81
N ASP A 4 -6.97 10.76 3.49
CA ASP A 4 -8.07 10.54 4.42
C ASP A 4 -8.79 9.26 4.00
N LEU A 5 -8.80 8.25 4.89
CA LEU A 5 -9.41 6.96 4.59
C LEU A 5 -10.93 7.07 4.52
N ASP A 6 -11.56 7.87 5.36
CA ASP A 6 -13.03 7.95 5.43
C ASP A 6 -13.59 8.65 4.21
N ALA A 7 -12.99 9.78 3.83
CA ALA A 7 -13.38 10.48 2.61
C ALA A 7 -13.21 9.58 1.36
N ALA A 8 -12.12 8.84 1.28
CA ALA A 8 -11.89 7.91 0.17
C ALA A 8 -12.92 6.77 0.16
N LEU A 9 -13.19 6.15 1.31
CA LEU A 9 -14.20 5.09 1.42
C LEU A 9 -15.58 5.57 0.98
N ASP A 10 -16.00 6.77 1.39
CA ASP A 10 -17.27 7.36 0.97
C ASP A 10 -17.39 7.47 -0.54
N ASP A 11 -16.33 7.94 -1.21
CA ASP A 11 -16.32 8.08 -2.67
C ASP A 11 -16.36 6.72 -3.38
N TRP A 12 -15.60 5.73 -2.92
CA TRP A 12 -15.62 4.39 -3.48
C TRP A 12 -16.95 3.66 -3.28
N VAL A 13 -17.57 3.81 -2.11
CA VAL A 13 -18.88 3.23 -1.81
C VAL A 13 -19.95 3.86 -2.71
N ARG A 14 -19.89 5.18 -2.98
CA ARG A 14 -20.79 5.84 -3.95
C ARG A 14 -20.64 5.29 -5.36
N LEU A 15 -19.45 4.83 -5.73
CA LEU A 15 -19.19 4.14 -7.01
C LEU A 15 -19.56 2.65 -7.00
N GLY A 16 -20.06 2.13 -5.88
CA GLY A 16 -20.48 0.74 -5.73
C GLY A 16 -19.35 -0.25 -5.44
N VAL A 17 -18.16 0.23 -5.05
CA VAL A 17 -17.03 -0.64 -4.69
C VAL A 17 -17.02 -0.91 -3.19
N GLY A 18 -16.96 -2.20 -2.85
CA GLY A 18 -17.02 -2.71 -1.49
C GLY A 18 -17.68 -4.10 -1.47
N PRO A 19 -17.92 -4.68 -0.27
CA PRO A 19 -17.67 -4.12 1.05
C PRO A 19 -16.17 -3.99 1.35
N TRP A 20 -15.82 -3.02 2.21
CA TRP A 20 -14.46 -2.79 2.68
C TRP A 20 -14.26 -3.41 4.06
N PHE A 21 -13.15 -4.14 4.24
CA PHE A 21 -12.71 -4.55 5.56
C PHE A 21 -11.76 -3.48 6.11
N VAL A 22 -12.07 -2.87 7.26
CA VAL A 22 -11.34 -1.69 7.71
C VAL A 22 -10.53 -1.99 8.98
N ILE A 23 -9.22 -1.72 8.92
CA ILE A 23 -8.27 -1.82 10.04
C ILE A 23 -7.81 -0.40 10.39
N ARG A 24 -7.86 -0.03 11.67
CA ARG A 24 -7.51 1.33 12.13
C ARG A 24 -6.34 1.32 13.10
N GLY A 25 -5.47 2.33 12.99
CA GLY A 25 -4.45 2.62 13.99
C GLY A 25 -3.41 1.51 14.15
N LEU A 26 -3.08 0.79 13.08
CA LEU A 26 -2.09 -0.27 13.10
C LEU A 26 -0.69 0.35 13.18
N ALA A 27 -0.04 0.25 14.33
CA ALA A 27 1.36 0.62 14.48
C ALA A 27 2.27 -0.44 13.83
N GLN A 28 3.20 0.00 13.00
CA GLN A 28 4.15 -0.85 12.29
C GLN A 28 5.56 -0.32 12.45
N ARG A 29 6.49 -1.19 12.85
CA ARG A 29 7.92 -0.89 12.86
C ARG A 29 8.52 -1.30 11.52
N VAL A 30 9.12 -0.34 10.83
CA VAL A 30 9.65 -0.51 9.48
C VAL A 30 11.04 0.10 9.38
N THR A 31 11.79 -0.28 8.35
CA THR A 31 13.05 0.38 8.00
C THR A 31 12.79 1.25 6.78
N TYR A 32 13.05 2.54 6.89
CA TYR A 32 12.89 3.50 5.81
C TYR A 32 14.24 4.17 5.52
N ARG A 33 14.73 4.03 4.28
CA ARG A 33 16.03 4.57 3.83
C ARG A 33 17.20 4.21 4.77
N GLY A 34 17.18 2.99 5.29
CA GLY A 34 18.21 2.45 6.19
C GLY A 34 17.99 2.71 7.67
N GLU A 35 17.05 3.59 8.04
CA GLU A 35 16.78 3.96 9.44
C GLU A 35 15.49 3.30 9.95
N PRO A 36 15.47 2.80 11.21
CA PRO A 36 14.24 2.28 11.80
C PRO A 36 13.26 3.42 12.09
N CYS A 37 11.98 3.22 11.76
CA CYS A 37 10.90 4.11 12.14
C CYS A 37 9.62 3.34 12.52
N GLU A 38 8.68 4.04 13.14
CA GLU A 38 7.36 3.50 13.49
C GLU A 38 6.27 4.35 12.84
N VAL A 39 5.46 3.74 11.99
CA VAL A 39 4.33 4.38 11.31
C VAL A 39 3.03 3.85 11.88
N THR A 40 1.98 4.68 11.88
CA THR A 40 0.63 4.25 12.23
C THR A 40 -0.24 4.29 10.97
N LEU A 41 -0.84 3.17 10.60
CA LEU A 41 -1.60 3.03 9.36
C LEU A 41 -3.08 2.71 9.62
N SER A 42 -3.94 3.17 8.73
CA SER A 42 -5.27 2.62 8.52
C SER A 42 -5.35 2.01 7.14
N LEU A 43 -5.91 0.81 7.06
CA LEU A 43 -5.98 -0.01 5.86
C LEU A 43 -7.42 -0.36 5.56
N ALA A 44 -7.78 -0.39 4.28
CA ALA A 44 -9.05 -0.93 3.83
C ALA A 44 -8.86 -1.71 2.53
N PRO A 45 -8.75 -3.05 2.58
CA PRO A 45 -8.90 -3.89 1.41
C PRO A 45 -10.38 -4.12 1.03
N ALA A 46 -10.64 -4.18 -0.27
CA ALA A 46 -11.87 -4.68 -0.88
C ALA A 46 -11.56 -5.47 -2.15
N ASN A 47 -12.41 -6.44 -2.47
CA ASN A 47 -12.31 -7.22 -3.70
C ASN A 47 -13.43 -6.83 -4.67
N SER A 48 -13.07 -6.62 -5.93
CA SER A 48 -13.98 -6.38 -7.04
C SER A 48 -13.71 -7.41 -8.14
N GLY A 49 -14.38 -8.56 -8.06
CA GLY A 49 -14.03 -9.73 -8.87
C GLY A 49 -12.63 -10.24 -8.48
N ASP A 50 -11.76 -10.40 -9.48
CA ASP A 50 -10.39 -10.90 -9.29
C ASP A 50 -9.38 -9.81 -8.88
N LEU A 51 -9.82 -8.54 -8.82
CA LEU A 51 -8.97 -7.42 -8.41
C LEU A 51 -9.17 -7.09 -6.93
N GLN A 52 -8.08 -7.13 -6.16
CA GLN A 52 -8.04 -6.52 -4.82
C GLN A 52 -7.62 -5.05 -4.92
N ILE A 53 -8.40 -4.18 -4.32
CA ILE A 53 -8.08 -2.76 -4.13
C ILE A 53 -7.78 -2.55 -2.65
N GLU A 54 -6.66 -1.89 -2.36
CA GLU A 54 -6.27 -1.56 -0.99
C GLU A 54 -6.09 -0.05 -0.85
N LEU A 55 -6.87 0.55 0.06
CA LEU A 55 -6.67 1.92 0.51
C LEU A 55 -5.79 1.92 1.76
N ILE A 56 -4.78 2.78 1.77
CA ILE A 56 -3.82 2.92 2.86
C ILE A 56 -3.72 4.40 3.19
N ALA A 57 -3.89 4.73 4.47
CA ALA A 57 -3.69 6.07 5.02
C ALA A 57 -2.68 5.99 6.17
N GLN A 58 -1.60 6.77 6.08
CA GLN A 58 -0.68 6.94 7.20
C GLN A 58 -1.14 8.10 8.08
N HIS A 59 -1.10 7.89 9.39
CA HIS A 59 -1.35 8.91 10.40
C HIS A 59 -0.05 9.58 10.83
N GLY A 60 -0.14 10.89 11.09
CA GLY A 60 1.01 11.71 11.46
C GLY A 60 1.96 11.98 10.29
N ASP A 61 3.13 12.51 10.63
CA ASP A 61 4.13 13.00 9.68
C ASP A 61 5.45 12.21 9.72
N THR A 62 5.47 11.05 10.40
CA THR A 62 6.66 10.20 10.45
C THR A 62 7.20 9.94 9.03
N PRO A 63 8.48 10.23 8.77
CA PRO A 63 9.09 9.94 7.47
C PRO A 63 8.99 8.45 7.12
N SER A 64 8.43 8.16 5.95
CA SER A 64 8.23 6.82 5.42
C SER A 64 8.07 6.89 3.90
N ILE A 65 8.00 5.72 3.24
CA ILE A 65 7.66 5.67 1.81
C ILE A 65 6.27 6.26 1.52
N PHE A 66 5.34 6.15 2.48
CA PHE A 66 3.98 6.65 2.34
C PHE A 66 3.91 8.17 2.39
N THR A 67 4.62 8.81 3.34
CA THR A 67 4.68 10.28 3.41
C THR A 67 5.50 10.86 2.27
N GLU A 68 6.57 10.17 1.83
CA GLU A 68 7.31 10.54 0.62
C GLU A 68 6.41 10.53 -0.62
N PHE A 69 5.65 9.44 -0.83
CA PHE A 69 4.74 9.33 -1.96
C PHE A 69 3.65 10.41 -1.94
N LEU A 70 3.01 10.66 -0.80
CA LEU A 70 2.00 11.71 -0.68
C LEU A 70 2.59 13.11 -0.92
N GLY A 71 3.83 13.34 -0.47
CA GLY A 71 4.56 14.58 -0.77
C GLY A 71 4.83 14.78 -2.27
N ALA A 72 5.13 13.70 -3.00
CA ALA A 72 5.39 13.75 -4.45
C ALA A 72 4.12 13.77 -5.32
N SER A 73 3.07 13.06 -4.90
CA SER A 73 1.79 12.93 -5.64
C SER A 73 0.80 14.07 -5.36
N GLY A 74 1.05 14.88 -4.33
CA GLY A 74 0.18 15.97 -3.91
C GLY A 74 -1.01 15.52 -3.06
N SER A 75 -1.87 16.47 -2.70
CA SER A 75 -2.92 16.30 -1.70
C SER A 75 -4.01 15.28 -2.05
N ALA A 76 -4.05 14.77 -3.28
CA ALA A 76 -5.07 13.82 -3.74
C ALA A 76 -4.71 12.35 -3.44
N GLY A 77 -3.44 12.04 -3.14
CA GLY A 77 -2.95 10.67 -3.08
C GLY A 77 -2.91 9.99 -4.45
N GLY A 78 -2.93 8.65 -4.47
CA GLY A 78 -2.85 7.89 -5.73
C GLY A 78 -2.41 6.44 -5.58
N CYS A 79 -2.23 5.79 -6.73
CA CYS A 79 -1.70 4.43 -6.83
C CYS A 79 -0.22 4.43 -6.43
N HIS A 80 0.07 3.83 -5.27
CA HIS A 80 1.42 3.74 -4.73
C HIS A 80 2.13 2.46 -5.16
N GLN A 81 1.39 1.36 -5.28
CA GLN A 81 1.93 0.04 -5.56
C GLN A 81 0.93 -0.78 -6.37
N LEU A 82 1.47 -1.65 -7.21
CA LEU A 82 0.75 -2.72 -7.88
C LEU A 82 1.44 -4.02 -7.48
N ALA A 83 0.68 -4.95 -6.93
CA ALA A 83 1.19 -6.22 -6.45
C ALA A 83 0.52 -7.37 -7.21
N TYR A 84 1.26 -8.46 -7.38
CA TYR A 84 0.79 -9.69 -7.99
C TYR A 84 1.11 -10.86 -7.06
N TRP A 85 0.15 -11.77 -6.91
CA TRP A 85 0.40 -13.05 -6.29
C TRP A 85 1.12 -13.96 -7.28
N THR A 86 2.11 -14.69 -6.81
CA THR A 86 2.83 -15.67 -7.61
C THR A 86 2.89 -17.02 -6.88
N GLU A 87 2.87 -18.10 -7.66
CA GLU A 87 3.01 -19.46 -7.14
C GLU A 87 4.49 -19.80 -6.86
N ASP A 88 5.42 -19.11 -7.53
CA ASP A 88 6.87 -19.30 -7.37
C ASP A 88 7.56 -17.93 -7.37
N PHE A 89 7.84 -17.44 -6.16
CA PHE A 89 8.47 -16.15 -5.93
C PHE A 89 9.85 -16.05 -6.58
N ASP A 90 10.70 -17.06 -6.39
CA ASP A 90 12.08 -17.04 -6.88
C ASP A 90 12.12 -17.06 -8.42
N ALA A 91 11.30 -17.90 -9.05
CA ALA A 91 11.20 -17.94 -10.51
C ALA A 91 10.64 -16.64 -11.09
N THR A 92 9.64 -16.05 -10.43
CA THR A 92 9.06 -14.77 -10.84
C THR A 92 10.08 -13.64 -10.75
N MET A 93 10.82 -13.57 -9.64
CA MET A 93 11.87 -12.57 -9.45
C MET A 93 13.02 -12.75 -10.44
N ALA A 94 13.43 -13.98 -10.73
CA ALA A 94 14.45 -14.25 -11.74
C ALA A 94 14.03 -13.76 -13.14
N GLY A 95 12.76 -13.92 -13.50
CA GLY A 95 12.21 -13.42 -14.77
C GLY A 95 12.11 -11.89 -14.83
N ILE A 96 11.77 -11.23 -13.72
CA ILE A 96 11.67 -9.76 -13.64
C ILE A 96 13.06 -9.11 -13.61
N ALA A 97 14.05 -9.75 -12.98
CA ALA A 97 15.41 -9.23 -12.80
C ALA A 97 16.15 -8.96 -14.12
N GLU A 98 15.76 -9.59 -15.24
CA GLU A 98 16.36 -9.31 -16.56
C GLU A 98 16.07 -7.90 -17.10
N GLY A 99 15.15 -7.14 -16.50
CA GLY A 99 14.82 -5.77 -16.93
C GLY A 99 14.47 -4.78 -15.82
N TRP A 100 14.72 -5.10 -14.56
CA TRP A 100 14.26 -4.34 -13.40
C TRP A 100 15.32 -3.36 -12.87
N ASP A 101 14.89 -2.15 -12.51
CA ASP A 101 15.73 -1.03 -12.07
C ASP A 101 15.85 -0.90 -10.53
N GLY A 102 15.25 -1.82 -9.77
CA GLY A 102 15.47 -1.95 -8.32
C GLY A 102 14.45 -1.23 -7.42
N ILE A 103 13.22 -0.97 -7.87
CA ILE A 103 12.12 -0.55 -6.97
C ILE A 103 11.63 -1.76 -6.18
N ASP A 104 12.00 -1.80 -4.89
CA ASP A 104 11.85 -2.89 -3.91
C ASP A 104 10.58 -3.76 -4.08
N PRO A 105 10.68 -5.10 -4.20
CA PRO A 105 9.53 -5.97 -4.20
C PRO A 105 9.01 -6.06 -2.76
N ILE A 106 7.70 -5.91 -2.61
CA ILE A 106 7.01 -6.18 -1.34
C ILE A 106 7.39 -7.60 -0.90
N ARG A 107 8.05 -7.69 0.25
CA ARG A 107 8.47 -8.95 0.89
C ARG A 107 7.22 -9.67 1.41
N GLU A 108 7.03 -10.94 1.05
CA GLU A 108 5.89 -11.73 1.52
C GLU A 108 5.72 -11.67 3.04
N LEU A 109 4.47 -11.55 3.50
CA LEU A 109 4.08 -11.87 4.87
C LEU A 109 4.19 -13.40 5.01
N GLY A 110 5.26 -13.84 5.64
CA GLY A 110 5.62 -15.25 5.78
C GLY A 110 4.49 -16.15 6.33
N GLY A 111 4.49 -17.38 5.84
CA GLY A 111 3.92 -18.57 6.48
C GLY A 111 5.01 -19.50 7.00
#